data_AF-A0A4Y2DX38-F1
#
_entry.id   AF-A0A4Y2DX38-F1
#
_cell.length_a   1.000
_cell.length_b   1.000
_cell.length_c   1.000
_cell.angle_alpha   90.00
_cell.angle_beta   90.00
_cell.angle_gamma   90.00
#
_symmetry.space_group_name_H-M   'P 1'
#
loop_
_entity.id
_entity.type
_entity.pdbx_description
1 polymer ?
#
loop_
_entity_poly.entity_id
_entity_poly.type
_entity_poly.pdbx_seq_one_letter_code
_entity_poly.pdbx_strand_id
1 'polypeptide(L)'
;MSFCITCPFDGSLDFHPENTLSHYFTKLPSPVDLTGEVLGENVVRDSTLAIENPFIADPNVDLYLLYIYTDIIQPEMVGGVFAPLLRIVTVKGKDGDMIHEIFDRPHYCPVSRKNFQSIEIVIRTHTGRFVSFDSGKLIVKLHFRLKHL
;
A
#
# COMPACT_ATOMS: atom_id res chain seq x y z
N MET A 1 7.19 -20.26 -4.27
CA MET A 1 8.14 -19.11 -4.15
C MET A 1 7.48 -17.94 -3.39
N SER A 2 8.26 -17.08 -2.72
CA SER A 2 7.77 -15.78 -2.19
C SER A 2 8.90 -14.74 -2.12
N PHE A 3 8.59 -13.46 -2.34
CA PHE A 3 9.57 -12.36 -2.39
C PHE A 3 8.94 -11.02 -2.02
N CYS A 4 9.77 -10.00 -1.76
CA CYS A 4 9.34 -8.63 -1.44
C CYS A 4 9.78 -7.62 -2.50
N ILE A 5 9.01 -6.54 -2.66
CA ILE A 5 9.35 -5.34 -3.45
C ILE A 5 9.14 -4.12 -2.53
N THR A 6 10.19 -3.36 -2.26
CA THR A 6 10.06 -2.09 -1.53
C THR A 6 9.68 -0.97 -2.50
N CYS A 7 8.52 -0.35 -2.30
CA CYS A 7 8.01 0.76 -3.12
C CYS A 7 8.06 2.07 -2.32
N PRO A 8 9.22 2.74 -2.21
CA PRO A 8 9.29 4.07 -1.61
C PRO A 8 8.88 5.14 -2.63
N PHE A 9 8.30 6.26 -2.15
CA PHE A 9 7.81 7.33 -3.03
C PHE A 9 8.93 8.02 -3.85
N ASP A 10 10.12 8.11 -3.24
CA ASP A 10 11.29 8.78 -3.80
C ASP A 10 12.08 7.93 -4.82
N GLY A 11 12.00 6.60 -4.70
CA GLY A 11 12.80 5.64 -5.48
C GLY A 11 12.50 5.54 -6.98
N SER A 12 11.82 6.53 -7.57
CA SER A 12 11.59 6.64 -9.02
C SER A 12 11.45 8.08 -9.51
N LEU A 13 11.81 9.10 -8.71
CA LEU A 13 11.68 10.52 -9.09
C LEU A 13 12.40 10.89 -10.41
N ASP A 14 13.52 10.24 -10.73
CA ASP A 14 14.24 10.42 -12.01
C ASP A 14 13.44 9.95 -13.24
N PHE A 15 12.41 9.13 -13.04
CA PHE A 15 11.51 8.62 -14.08
C PHE A 15 10.07 9.16 -13.98
N HIS A 16 9.68 9.59 -12.78
CA HIS A 16 8.35 10.08 -12.41
C HIS A 16 8.50 11.33 -11.51
N PRO A 17 8.93 12.49 -12.06
CA PRO A 17 9.07 13.73 -11.30
C PRO A 17 7.73 14.27 -10.77
N GLU A 18 6.61 13.74 -11.25
CA GLU A 18 5.25 13.99 -10.74
C GLU A 18 4.90 13.22 -9.46
N ASN A 19 5.76 12.31 -8.98
CA ASN A 19 5.51 11.53 -7.76
C ASN A 19 5.32 12.42 -6.52
N THR A 20 4.28 12.13 -5.75
CA THR A 20 3.94 12.78 -4.48
C THR A 20 3.82 11.76 -3.35
N LEU A 21 3.80 12.21 -2.09
CA LEU A 21 3.58 11.33 -0.93
C LEU A 21 2.19 10.67 -0.91
N SER A 22 1.20 11.16 -1.65
CA SER A 22 -0.15 10.56 -1.72
C SER A 22 -0.51 9.94 -3.08
N HIS A 23 0.36 10.06 -4.09
CA HIS A 23 0.23 9.41 -5.40
C HIS A 23 1.60 9.28 -6.04
N TYR A 24 2.08 8.04 -6.22
CA TYR A 24 3.38 7.79 -6.87
C TYR A 24 3.43 6.46 -7.61
N PHE A 25 4.36 6.37 -8.55
CA PHE A 25 4.76 5.14 -9.22
C PHE A 25 6.14 4.70 -8.74
N THR A 26 6.30 3.43 -8.38
CA THR A 26 7.61 2.79 -8.26
C THR A 26 7.88 1.97 -9.53
N LYS A 27 8.98 2.25 -10.20
CA LYS A 27 9.48 1.54 -11.37
C LYS A 27 10.51 0.47 -10.95
N LEU A 28 10.35 -0.73 -11.46
CA LEU A 28 11.19 -1.89 -11.14
C LEU A 28 12.35 -2.02 -12.14
N PRO A 29 13.55 -2.49 -11.70
CA PRO A 29 14.71 -2.62 -12.58
C PRO A 29 14.51 -3.65 -13.70
N SER A 30 13.63 -4.63 -13.48
CA SER A 30 13.19 -5.60 -14.48
C SER A 30 11.69 -5.85 -14.33
N PRO A 31 10.97 -6.26 -15.40
CA PRO A 31 9.62 -6.78 -15.27
C PRO A 31 9.55 -7.96 -14.31
N VAL A 32 8.46 -8.02 -13.54
CA VAL A 32 8.05 -9.17 -12.73
C VAL A 32 7.04 -9.98 -13.54
N ASP A 33 7.18 -11.31 -13.53
CA ASP A 33 6.24 -12.21 -14.17
C ASP A 33 5.75 -13.29 -13.18
N LEU A 34 4.42 -13.41 -13.07
CA LEU A 34 3.67 -14.32 -12.21
C LEU A 34 2.83 -15.32 -13.02
N THR A 35 3.01 -15.42 -14.34
CA THR A 35 2.13 -16.20 -15.24
C THR A 35 2.13 -17.70 -14.96
N GLY A 36 3.24 -18.27 -14.50
CA GLY A 36 3.46 -19.72 -14.40
C GLY A 36 2.60 -20.50 -13.41
N GLU A 37 2.27 -19.94 -12.23
CA GLU A 37 1.66 -20.70 -11.12
C GLU A 37 0.58 -19.88 -10.38
N VAL A 38 -0.66 -19.85 -10.90
CA VAL A 38 -1.79 -19.17 -10.21
C VAL A 38 -3.12 -19.90 -10.39
N LEU A 39 -3.62 -20.52 -9.30
CA LEU A 39 -5.01 -20.94 -9.14
C LEU A 39 -5.56 -20.47 -7.78
N GLY A 40 -6.51 -19.53 -7.82
CA GLY A 40 -7.48 -19.23 -6.76
C GLY A 40 -6.98 -18.49 -5.51
N GLU A 41 -7.70 -17.46 -5.10
CA GLU A 41 -7.75 -16.93 -3.72
C GLU A 41 -6.42 -16.48 -3.07
N ASN A 42 -6.03 -15.27 -3.47
CA ASN A 42 -5.93 -14.08 -2.62
C ASN A 42 -5.04 -14.16 -1.36
N VAL A 43 -3.76 -13.75 -1.47
CA VAL A 43 -2.85 -13.54 -0.32
C VAL A 43 -1.70 -12.55 -0.62
N VAL A 44 -1.99 -11.24 -0.72
CA VAL A 44 -0.97 -10.17 -0.61
C VAL A 44 -0.37 -10.10 0.81
N ARG A 45 0.95 -9.89 0.91
CA ARG A 45 1.63 -9.52 2.17
C ARG A 45 2.38 -8.20 2.02
N ASP A 46 2.88 -7.73 3.17
CA ASP A 46 3.63 -6.49 3.44
C ASP A 46 2.97 -5.17 2.96
N SER A 47 3.15 -4.12 3.75
CA SER A 47 3.01 -2.70 3.37
C SER A 47 3.65 -1.87 4.49
N THR A 48 4.98 -1.79 4.49
CA THR A 48 5.76 -1.14 5.56
C THR A 48 5.71 0.39 5.46
N LEU A 49 4.59 1.00 5.85
CA LEU A 49 4.48 2.43 6.14
C LEU A 49 4.94 2.70 7.58
N ALA A 50 5.67 3.79 7.80
CA ALA A 50 6.11 4.23 9.12
C ALA A 50 5.04 5.12 9.81
N ILE A 51 4.07 4.53 10.55
CA ILE A 51 2.95 5.20 11.29
C ILE A 51 2.36 4.28 12.39
N GLU A 52 1.99 4.75 13.61
CA GLU A 52 1.34 3.95 14.70
C GLU A 52 0.20 4.73 15.43
N ASN A 53 0.07 4.96 16.75
CA ASN A 53 0.90 4.88 17.99
C ASN A 53 0.35 3.83 19.02
N PRO A 54 1.15 3.12 19.88
CA PRO A 54 0.65 1.99 20.68
C PRO A 54 -0.26 2.37 21.87
N PHE A 55 -1.58 2.25 21.67
CA PHE A 55 -2.66 2.46 22.66
C PHE A 55 -2.75 3.92 23.19
N ILE A 56 -3.86 4.42 23.75
CA ILE A 56 -5.18 3.85 24.11
C ILE A 56 -6.26 4.47 23.20
N ALA A 57 -7.48 3.92 23.19
CA ALA A 57 -8.63 4.52 22.51
C ALA A 57 -9.20 5.74 23.28
N ASP A 58 -8.48 6.86 23.26
CA ASP A 58 -8.96 8.17 23.73
C ASP A 58 -9.83 8.82 22.63
N PRO A 59 -11.09 9.21 22.90
CA PRO A 59 -11.95 9.88 21.92
C PRO A 59 -11.49 11.29 21.51
N ASN A 60 -10.44 11.83 22.14
CA ASN A 60 -9.82 13.12 21.79
C ASN A 60 -8.60 12.96 20.85
N VAL A 61 -8.29 11.75 20.37
CA VAL A 61 -7.24 11.52 19.36
C VAL A 61 -7.86 11.57 17.96
N ASP A 62 -7.33 12.45 17.10
CA ASP A 62 -7.72 12.52 15.70
C ASP A 62 -7.36 11.22 14.96
N LEU A 63 -8.39 10.45 14.58
CA LEU A 63 -8.25 9.16 13.90
C LEU A 63 -8.20 9.36 12.37
N TYR A 64 -6.99 9.51 11.84
CA TYR A 64 -6.77 9.66 10.40
C TYR A 64 -6.87 8.31 9.68
N LEU A 65 -8.01 8.05 9.04
CA LEU A 65 -8.20 6.88 8.17
C LEU A 65 -7.56 7.10 6.80
N LEU A 66 -6.48 6.37 6.54
CA LEU A 66 -5.77 6.35 5.26
C LEU A 66 -6.19 5.13 4.43
N TYR A 67 -6.71 5.37 3.23
CA TYR A 67 -7.14 4.37 2.26
C TYR A 67 -6.05 4.22 1.21
N ILE A 68 -5.38 3.07 1.19
CA ILE A 68 -4.26 2.76 0.32
C ILE A 68 -4.74 1.89 -0.83
N TYR A 69 -4.54 2.33 -2.06
CA TYR A 69 -4.91 1.63 -3.29
C TYR A 69 -3.65 1.32 -4.10
N THR A 70 -3.68 0.26 -4.92
CA THR A 70 -2.60 -0.06 -5.86
C THR A 70 -3.14 -0.73 -7.12
N ASP A 71 -2.58 -0.39 -8.29
CA ASP A 71 -3.00 -0.96 -9.58
C ASP A 71 -2.67 -2.45 -9.74
N ILE A 72 -1.82 -3.01 -8.86
CA ILE A 72 -1.39 -4.41 -8.82
C ILE A 72 -2.46 -5.38 -8.32
N ILE A 73 -3.45 -4.92 -7.53
CA ILE A 73 -4.49 -5.81 -7.00
C ILE A 73 -5.78 -5.74 -7.81
N GLN A 74 -6.48 -6.88 -7.91
CA GLN A 74 -7.78 -6.95 -8.56
C GLN A 74 -8.82 -6.19 -7.70
N PRO A 75 -9.70 -5.36 -8.29
CA PRO A 75 -10.71 -4.62 -7.54
C PRO A 75 -11.67 -5.52 -6.76
N GLU A 76 -11.88 -5.19 -5.49
CA GLU A 76 -12.85 -5.84 -4.60
C GLU A 76 -13.96 -4.85 -4.21
N MET A 77 -15.08 -5.35 -3.67
CA MET A 77 -16.23 -4.51 -3.31
C MET A 77 -15.98 -3.83 -1.96
N VAL A 78 -15.89 -2.50 -1.96
CA VAL A 78 -15.70 -1.65 -0.78
C VAL A 78 -16.80 -0.59 -0.73
N GLY A 79 -17.64 -0.63 0.31
CA GLY A 79 -18.60 0.45 0.60
C GLY A 79 -19.64 0.73 -0.50
N GLY A 80 -19.89 -0.23 -1.40
CA GLY A 80 -20.77 -0.08 -2.57
C GLY A 80 -20.05 0.16 -3.90
N VAL A 81 -18.72 0.26 -3.91
CA VAL A 81 -17.90 0.53 -5.11
C VAL A 81 -16.86 -0.57 -5.29
N PHE A 82 -16.60 -1.01 -6.53
CA PHE A 82 -15.44 -1.87 -6.81
C PHE A 82 -14.17 -1.02 -6.89
N ALA A 83 -13.19 -1.29 -6.02
CA ALA A 83 -11.94 -0.56 -5.95
C ALA A 83 -10.76 -1.48 -5.63
N PRO A 84 -9.55 -1.21 -6.18
CA PRO A 84 -8.34 -1.95 -5.83
C PRO A 84 -7.75 -1.40 -4.52
N LEU A 85 -8.49 -1.55 -3.42
CA LEU A 85 -8.09 -1.12 -2.08
C LEU A 85 -7.22 -2.19 -1.41
N LEU A 86 -5.97 -1.84 -1.11
CA LEU A 86 -4.99 -2.70 -0.46
C LEU A 86 -5.19 -2.75 1.05
N ARG A 87 -5.47 -1.59 1.68
CA ARG A 87 -5.73 -1.50 3.12
C ARG A 87 -6.39 -0.18 3.51
N ILE A 88 -7.13 -0.19 4.62
CA ILE A 88 -7.42 1.00 5.42
C ILE A 88 -6.49 0.96 6.64
N VAL A 89 -5.72 2.02 6.87
CA VAL A 89 -4.83 2.16 8.03
C VAL A 89 -5.36 3.28 8.93
N THR A 90 -5.49 3.00 10.23
CA THR A 90 -5.78 4.01 11.25
C THR A 90 -4.47 4.64 11.73
N VAL A 91 -4.17 5.86 11.30
CA VAL A 91 -3.05 6.63 11.86
C VAL A 91 -3.50 7.29 13.16
N LYS A 92 -2.65 7.22 14.19
CA LYS A 92 -2.79 7.89 15.48
C LYS A 92 -1.47 8.57 15.82
N GLY A 93 -1.49 9.88 15.99
CA GLY A 93 -0.30 10.66 16.32
C GLY A 93 -0.62 12.14 16.34
N LYS A 94 0.40 12.96 16.55
CA LYS A 94 0.36 14.42 16.44
C LYS A 94 1.28 14.87 15.31
N ASP A 95 1.14 16.12 14.90
CA ASP A 95 1.98 16.73 13.86
C ASP A 95 3.47 16.58 14.20
N GLY A 96 4.22 15.91 13.31
CA GLY A 96 5.64 15.65 13.46
C GLY A 96 6.03 14.30 14.08
N ASP A 97 5.07 13.49 14.56
CA ASP A 97 5.38 12.13 15.04
C ASP A 97 5.88 11.22 13.88
N MET A 98 7.07 10.64 14.03
CA MET A 98 7.46 9.42 13.31
C MET A 98 7.18 8.21 14.20
N ILE A 99 6.60 7.16 13.61
CA ILE A 99 6.13 5.93 14.28
C ILE A 99 6.20 4.77 13.25
N HIS A 100 5.89 3.50 13.56
CA HIS A 100 6.05 2.38 12.60
C HIS A 100 5.16 1.11 12.78
N GLU A 101 3.97 1.06 12.16
CA GLU A 101 3.04 -0.09 12.17
C GLU A 101 3.66 -1.34 11.51
N ILE A 102 3.62 -2.45 12.23
CA ILE A 102 4.03 -3.78 11.74
C ILE A 102 2.82 -4.71 11.79
N PHE A 103 2.36 -5.14 10.61
CA PHE A 103 1.17 -5.98 10.49
C PHE A 103 1.50 -7.48 10.58
N ASP A 104 1.67 -8.00 11.80
CA ASP A 104 1.98 -9.41 12.09
C ASP A 104 1.02 -10.44 11.46
N ARG A 105 -0.22 -10.03 11.17
CA ARG A 105 -1.24 -10.83 10.47
C ARG A 105 -1.68 -10.12 9.18
N PRO A 106 -0.95 -10.30 8.07
CA PRO A 106 -1.29 -9.63 6.81
C PRO A 106 -2.62 -10.13 6.22
N HIS A 107 -3.35 -9.23 5.56
CA HIS A 107 -4.48 -9.51 4.67
C HIS A 107 -4.15 -9.01 3.25
N TYR A 108 -4.83 -9.45 2.18
CA TYR A 108 -4.75 -10.77 1.53
C TYR A 108 -5.57 -10.71 0.21
N CYS A 109 -5.08 -10.02 -0.81
CA CYS A 109 -5.84 -9.71 -2.04
C CYS A 109 -5.40 -10.56 -3.26
N PRO A 110 -6.19 -10.61 -4.36
CA PRO A 110 -5.76 -11.12 -5.67
C PRO A 110 -4.91 -10.08 -6.42
N VAL A 111 -4.06 -10.53 -7.36
CA VAL A 111 -3.36 -9.63 -8.29
C VAL A 111 -4.17 -9.41 -9.58
N SER A 112 -4.26 -8.17 -10.05
CA SER A 112 -4.96 -7.77 -11.28
C SER A 112 -4.21 -8.21 -12.53
N ARG A 113 -2.88 -8.11 -12.50
CA ARG A 113 -1.97 -8.38 -13.62
C ARG A 113 -0.82 -9.28 -13.18
N LYS A 114 -0.47 -10.23 -14.04
CA LYS A 114 0.62 -11.19 -13.79
C LYS A 114 1.98 -10.70 -14.29
N ASN A 115 2.04 -9.81 -15.27
CA ASN A 115 3.26 -9.21 -15.76
C ASN A 115 3.22 -7.69 -15.50
N PHE A 116 4.28 -7.12 -14.91
CA PHE A 116 4.37 -5.68 -14.61
C PHE A 116 5.82 -5.21 -14.37
N GLN A 117 6.12 -3.96 -14.74
CA GLN A 117 7.39 -3.28 -14.38
C GLN A 117 7.18 -2.00 -13.55
N SER A 118 5.95 -1.53 -13.39
CA SER A 118 5.59 -0.45 -12.46
C SER A 118 4.57 -0.93 -11.43
N ILE A 119 4.50 -0.21 -10.32
CA ILE A 119 3.48 -0.33 -9.28
C ILE A 119 3.00 1.08 -8.96
N GLU A 120 1.71 1.34 -9.11
CA GLU A 120 1.07 2.58 -8.64
C GLU A 120 0.68 2.42 -7.17
N ILE A 121 0.91 3.46 -6.37
CA ILE A 121 0.40 3.59 -5.00
C ILE A 121 -0.37 4.91 -4.90
N VAL A 122 -1.60 4.84 -4.40
CA VAL A 122 -2.47 6.00 -4.16
C VAL A 122 -2.96 5.96 -2.72
N ILE A 123 -2.77 7.05 -1.96
CA ILE A 123 -3.26 7.20 -0.59
C ILE A 123 -4.28 8.33 -0.52
N ARG A 124 -5.46 8.01 0.00
CA ARG A 124 -6.59 8.94 0.15
C ARG A 124 -7.13 8.96 1.57
N THR A 125 -7.75 10.07 1.94
CA THR A 125 -8.58 10.19 3.14
C THR A 125 -9.89 9.40 2.96
N HIS A 126 -10.63 9.20 4.06
CA HIS A 126 -12.00 8.66 4.02
C HIS A 126 -12.97 9.44 3.11
N THR A 127 -12.66 10.70 2.73
CA THR A 127 -13.46 11.50 1.79
C THR A 127 -13.13 11.24 0.31
N GLY A 128 -12.20 10.32 0.02
CA GLY A 128 -11.73 10.02 -1.34
C GLY A 128 -10.76 11.06 -1.94
N ARG A 129 -10.47 12.15 -1.21
CA ARG A 129 -9.42 13.13 -1.54
C ARG A 129 -8.04 12.56 -1.25
N PHE A 130 -7.03 12.93 -2.04
CA PHE A 130 -5.62 12.70 -1.71
C PHE A 130 -5.28 13.24 -0.31
N VAL A 131 -4.32 12.60 0.35
CA VAL A 131 -3.78 13.08 1.63
C VAL A 131 -2.80 14.23 1.36
N SER A 132 -2.97 15.36 2.03
CA SER A 132 -1.92 16.38 2.12
C SER A 132 -0.89 15.92 3.14
N PHE A 133 0.35 15.71 2.69
CA PHE A 133 1.50 15.44 3.55
C PHE A 133 2.46 16.63 3.43
N ASP A 134 2.63 17.41 4.50
CA ASP A 134 3.50 18.60 4.46
C ASP A 134 5.00 18.23 4.47
N SER A 135 5.34 17.09 5.09
CA SER A 135 6.66 16.44 4.97
C SER A 135 6.57 14.97 5.41
N GLY A 136 7.62 14.18 5.15
CA GLY A 136 7.74 12.80 5.63
C GLY A 136 8.49 11.89 4.65
N LYS A 137 8.62 10.60 5.01
CA LYS A 137 9.11 9.55 4.10
C LYS A 137 8.10 8.41 4.07
N LEU A 138 7.50 8.19 2.89
CA LEU A 138 6.59 7.07 2.65
C LEU A 138 7.32 5.88 2.04
N ILE A 139 7.05 4.70 2.58
CA ILE A 139 7.49 3.40 2.05
C ILE A 139 6.26 2.48 1.99
N VAL A 140 6.12 1.72 0.91
CA VAL A 140 5.16 0.61 0.81
C VAL A 140 5.90 -0.63 0.32
N LYS A 141 6.43 -1.41 1.27
CA LYS A 141 7.00 -2.72 0.96
C LYS A 141 5.87 -3.71 0.67
N LEU A 142 5.76 -4.24 -0.55
CA LEU A 142 4.82 -5.31 -0.91
C LEU A 142 5.53 -6.67 -0.86
N HIS A 143 4.79 -7.75 -0.58
CA HIS A 143 5.29 -9.13 -0.56
C HIS A 143 4.34 -10.05 -1.34
N PHE A 144 4.91 -10.71 -2.35
CA PHE A 144 4.24 -11.61 -3.26
C PHE A 144 4.49 -13.05 -2.85
N ARG A 145 3.45 -13.89 -2.87
CA ARG A 145 3.53 -15.32 -2.57
C ARG A 145 2.82 -16.11 -3.66
N LEU A 146 3.52 -17.08 -4.25
CA LEU A 146 2.88 -18.10 -5.07
C LEU A 146 2.11 -19.07 -4.17
N LYS A 147 0.88 -19.39 -4.55
CA LYS A 147 0.05 -20.37 -3.85
C LYS A 147 0.39 -21.77 -4.38
N HIS A 148 1.17 -22.52 -3.61
CA HIS A 148 1.23 -23.97 -3.78
C HIS A 148 -0.11 -24.58 -3.35
N LEU A 149 -0.51 -25.64 -4.07
CA LEU A 149 -1.62 -26.53 -3.72
C LEU A 149 -1.25 -27.43 -2.54
#